data_AF-A0A534XX64-F1
#
_entry.id   AF-A0A534XX64-F1
#
_cell.length_a   1.000
_cell.length_b   1.000
_cell.length_c   1.000
_cell.angle_alpha   90.00
_cell.angle_beta   90.00
_cell.angle_gamma   90.00
#
_symmetry.space_group_name_H-M   'P 1'
#
loop_
_entity.id
_entity.type
_entity.pdbx_description
1 polymer ?
#
loop_
_entity_poly.entity_id
_entity_poly.type
_entity_poly.pdbx_seq_one_letter_code
_entity_poly.pdbx_strand_id
1 'polypeptide(L)'
;MTTAAVPKDWARHLIAAAEEEGVRNGFSPPPAYVEALRILGPAPLTPPRPPAEEIDLPADQEAALAQTGGSLYGDPLFAAWIPEEEDLRAFALKLDEIAVSRLYLDDGQKRQAMYAAAEDAAATYFTPQRRTRYARRLSEMAHVLRSERRMELARVALAVSRVLPGDDGARNAFARGLFVHALEQRFARGREAPPPASSALVRPP
;
A
#
# COMPACT_ATOMS: atom_id res chain seq x y z
N MET A 1 5.61 9.64 14.66
CA MET A 1 4.93 8.36 14.92
C MET A 1 3.43 8.67 14.86
N THR A 2 2.74 8.24 13.81
CA THR A 2 1.29 8.42 13.67
C THR A 2 0.57 7.40 14.54
N THR A 3 -0.41 7.84 15.34
CA THR A 3 -1.26 6.99 16.16
C THR A 3 -2.73 7.30 15.90
N ALA A 4 -3.51 6.28 15.57
CA ALA A 4 -4.96 6.39 15.35
C ALA A 4 -5.70 5.58 16.42
N ALA A 5 -6.72 6.17 17.03
CA ALA A 5 -7.60 5.42 17.93
C ALA A 5 -8.45 4.44 17.11
N VAL A 6 -8.51 3.18 17.55
CA VAL A 6 -9.27 2.12 16.89
C VAL A 6 -10.39 1.64 17.82
N PRO A 7 -11.63 1.48 17.34
CA PRO A 7 -12.70 0.90 18.13
C PRO A 7 -12.30 -0.46 18.70
N LYS A 8 -12.59 -0.69 19.98
CA LYS A 8 -12.16 -1.89 20.72
C LYS A 8 -12.56 -3.19 20.00
N ASP A 9 -13.78 -3.25 19.48
CA ASP A 9 -14.31 -4.44 18.81
C ASP A 9 -13.61 -4.71 17.49
N TRP A 10 -13.27 -3.66 16.75
CA TRP A 10 -12.45 -3.75 15.53
C TRP A 10 -11.04 -4.24 15.83
N ALA A 11 -10.40 -3.72 16.88
CA ALA A 11 -9.08 -4.18 17.29
C ALA A 11 -9.08 -5.67 17.66
N ARG A 12 -10.07 -6.13 18.43
CA ARG A 12 -10.23 -7.56 18.77
C ARG A 12 -10.46 -8.42 17.53
N HIS A 13 -11.30 -7.96 16.61
CA HIS A 13 -11.55 -8.63 15.33
C HIS A 13 -10.28 -8.77 14.50
N LEU A 14 -9.48 -7.70 14.36
CA LEU A 14 -8.23 -7.72 13.60
C LEU A 14 -7.21 -8.72 14.18
N ILE A 15 -7.08 -8.78 15.50
CA ILE A 15 -6.16 -9.72 16.16
C ILE A 15 -6.59 -11.17 15.87
N ALA A 16 -7.87 -11.49 16.04
CA ALA A 16 -8.38 -12.83 15.76
C ALA A 16 -8.29 -13.20 14.26
N ALA A 17 -8.59 -12.26 13.36
CA ALA A 17 -8.48 -12.50 11.92
C ALA A 17 -7.03 -12.74 11.47
N ALA A 18 -6.07 -12.00 12.06
CA ALA A 18 -4.65 -12.21 11.81
C ALA A 18 -4.15 -13.54 12.37
N GLU A 19 -4.66 -13.97 13.53
CA GLU A 19 -4.40 -15.29 14.10
C GLU A 19 -4.87 -16.40 13.16
N GLU A 20 -6.12 -16.33 12.69
CA GLU A 20 -6.73 -17.30 11.79
C GLU A 20 -5.99 -17.35 10.43
N GLU A 21 -5.65 -16.20 9.85
CA GLU A 21 -4.87 -16.14 8.61
C GLU A 21 -3.46 -16.72 8.81
N GLY A 22 -2.81 -16.45 9.94
CA GLY A 22 -1.51 -17.01 10.29
C GLY A 22 -1.54 -18.52 10.33
N VAL A 23 -2.46 -19.10 11.12
CA VAL A 23 -2.62 -20.55 11.26
C VAL A 23 -2.94 -21.21 9.91
N ARG A 24 -3.85 -20.62 9.13
CA ARG A 24 -4.20 -21.12 7.79
C ARG A 24 -3.00 -21.18 6.85
N ASN A 25 -2.06 -20.24 6.99
CA ASN A 25 -0.85 -20.16 6.20
C ASN A 25 0.35 -20.90 6.84
N GLY A 26 0.13 -21.68 7.91
CA GLY A 26 1.18 -22.47 8.57
C GLY A 26 2.10 -21.67 9.51
N PHE A 27 1.74 -20.42 9.83
CA PHE A 27 2.47 -19.59 10.78
C PHE A 27 1.88 -19.70 12.18
N SER A 28 2.75 -19.74 13.20
CA SER A 28 2.33 -19.59 14.59
C SER A 28 2.09 -18.11 14.90
N PRO A 29 0.89 -17.73 15.37
CA PRO A 29 0.60 -16.36 15.75
C PRO A 29 1.55 -15.86 16.86
N PRO A 30 1.91 -14.57 16.89
CA PRO A 30 2.72 -14.03 17.96
C PRO A 30 2.05 -14.21 19.34
N PRO A 31 2.79 -14.59 20.41
CA PRO A 31 2.22 -14.72 21.75
C PRO A 31 1.54 -13.44 22.27
N ALA A 32 1.97 -12.28 21.77
CA ALA A 32 1.38 -10.98 22.09
C ALA A 32 -0.11 -10.88 21.68
N TYR A 33 -0.57 -11.66 20.71
CA TYR A 33 -1.99 -11.65 20.29
C TYR A 33 -2.88 -12.27 21.36
N VAL A 34 -2.45 -13.39 21.93
CA VAL A 34 -3.15 -14.06 23.05
C VAL A 34 -3.22 -13.13 24.26
N GLU A 35 -2.11 -12.49 24.59
CA GLU A 35 -2.06 -11.55 25.71
C GLU A 35 -2.97 -10.32 25.46
N ALA A 36 -2.97 -9.79 24.24
CA ALA A 36 -3.85 -8.69 23.88
C ALA A 36 -5.34 -9.07 23.99
N LEU A 37 -5.74 -10.26 23.53
CA LEU A 37 -7.13 -10.74 23.68
C LEU A 37 -7.49 -11.06 25.13
N ARG A 38 -6.53 -11.46 25.97
CA ARG A 38 -6.74 -11.63 27.42
C ARG A 38 -7.10 -10.30 28.10
N ILE A 39 -6.46 -9.20 27.68
CA ILE A 39 -6.70 -7.86 28.21
C ILE A 39 -7.98 -7.24 27.61
N LEU A 40 -8.15 -7.34 26.29
CA LEU A 40 -9.25 -6.69 25.58
C LEU A 40 -10.57 -7.49 25.71
N GLY A 41 -10.49 -8.79 25.99
CA GLY A 41 -11.60 -9.73 25.88
C GLY A 41 -11.65 -10.42 24.51
N PRO A 42 -12.47 -11.48 24.38
CA PRO A 42 -12.53 -12.27 23.14
C PRO A 42 -13.06 -11.44 21.96
N ALA A 43 -12.67 -11.81 20.74
CA ALA A 43 -13.21 -11.19 19.53
C ALA A 43 -14.72 -11.40 19.41
N PRO A 44 -15.47 -10.41 18.88
CA PRO A 44 -16.89 -10.58 18.62
C PRO A 44 -17.12 -11.70 17.59
N LEU A 45 -18.18 -12.48 17.78
CA LEU A 45 -18.53 -13.58 16.88
C LEU A 45 -18.91 -13.09 15.48
N THR A 46 -19.56 -11.93 15.41
CA THR A 46 -19.88 -11.25 14.16
C THR A 46 -18.82 -10.19 13.88
N PRO A 47 -18.22 -10.16 12.67
CA PRO A 47 -17.31 -9.10 12.28
C PRO A 47 -17.95 -7.72 12.49
N PRO A 48 -17.32 -6.83 13.27
CA PRO A 48 -17.82 -5.47 13.43
C PRO A 48 -17.68 -4.70 12.12
N ARG A 49 -18.42 -3.59 12.00
CA ARG A 49 -18.26 -2.68 10.88
C ARG A 49 -16.83 -2.11 10.85
N PRO A 50 -16.12 -2.11 9.71
CA PRO A 50 -14.83 -1.44 9.58
C PRO A 50 -14.93 0.06 9.90
N PRO A 51 -14.01 0.65 10.68
CA PRO A 51 -14.06 2.07 11.05
C PRO A 51 -14.04 3.03 9.86
N ALA A 52 -13.46 2.62 8.73
CA ALA A 52 -13.44 3.40 7.50
C ALA A 52 -14.82 3.54 6.86
N GLU A 53 -15.77 2.65 7.13
CA GLU A 53 -17.15 2.77 6.63
C GLU A 53 -17.95 3.91 7.27
N GLU A 54 -17.42 4.54 8.32
CA GLU A 54 -17.97 5.77 8.88
C GLU A 54 -17.59 7.01 8.05
N ILE A 55 -16.69 6.89 7.07
CA ILE A 55 -16.38 7.97 6.13
C ILE A 55 -17.54 8.10 5.14
N ASP A 56 -18.09 9.31 5.07
CA ASP A 56 -19.05 9.66 4.04
C ASP A 56 -18.38 9.70 2.66
N LEU A 57 -18.74 8.73 1.82
CA LEU A 57 -18.27 8.56 0.46
C LEU A 57 -19.50 8.42 -0.47
N PRO A 58 -19.91 9.50 -1.14
CA PRO A 58 -21.01 9.47 -2.09
C PRO A 58 -20.73 8.51 -3.25
N ALA A 59 -21.72 7.66 -3.59
CA ALA A 59 -21.57 6.62 -4.61
C ALA A 59 -21.28 7.18 -6.00
N ASP A 60 -21.78 8.38 -6.33
CA ASP A 60 -21.53 9.10 -7.57
C ASP A 60 -20.09 9.61 -7.70
N GLN A 61 -19.38 9.77 -6.57
CA GLN A 61 -17.99 10.25 -6.54
C GLN A 61 -16.97 9.12 -6.41
N GLU A 62 -17.40 7.92 -5.98
CA GLU A 62 -16.51 6.80 -5.68
C GLU A 62 -15.60 6.44 -6.87
N ALA A 63 -16.15 6.31 -8.08
CA ALA A 63 -15.37 5.98 -9.27
C ALA A 63 -14.36 7.08 -9.65
N ALA A 64 -14.72 8.35 -9.48
CA ALA A 64 -13.84 9.48 -9.77
C ALA A 64 -12.69 9.56 -8.75
N LEU A 65 -13.01 9.39 -7.46
CA LEU A 65 -12.02 9.38 -6.38
C LEU A 65 -11.05 8.20 -6.53
N ALA A 66 -11.55 7.01 -6.87
CA ALA A 66 -10.70 5.84 -7.10
C ALA A 66 -9.69 6.05 -8.25
N GLN A 67 -10.04 6.83 -9.28
CA GLN A 67 -9.12 7.18 -10.37
C GLN A 67 -8.00 8.12 -9.93
N THR A 68 -8.17 8.84 -8.83
CA THR A 68 -7.12 9.68 -8.23
C THR A 68 -6.21 8.92 -7.24
N GLY A 69 -6.39 7.59 -7.11
CA GLY A 69 -5.68 6.75 -6.14
C GLY A 69 -4.15 6.83 -6.17
N GLY A 70 -3.56 7.17 -7.33
CA GLY A 70 -2.11 7.42 -7.43
C GLY A 70 -1.61 8.57 -6.56
N SER A 71 -2.47 9.53 -6.22
CA SER A 71 -2.11 10.66 -5.33
C SER A 71 -1.77 10.24 -3.90
N LEU A 72 -2.24 9.06 -3.46
CA LEU A 72 -1.94 8.53 -2.12
C LEU A 72 -0.42 8.36 -1.89
N TYR A 73 0.34 8.03 -2.93
CA TYR A 73 1.80 7.87 -2.84
C TYR A 73 2.57 9.17 -2.62
N GLY A 74 1.91 10.33 -2.79
CA GLY A 74 2.48 11.61 -2.37
C GLY A 74 2.52 11.80 -0.85
N ASP A 75 1.86 10.91 -0.09
CA ASP A 75 1.80 10.98 1.35
C ASP A 75 2.83 10.06 2.05
N PRO A 76 3.52 10.52 3.13
CA PRO A 76 4.46 9.70 3.89
C PRO A 76 3.91 8.38 4.45
N LEU A 77 2.60 8.25 4.71
CA LEU A 77 2.02 6.98 5.19
C LEU A 77 2.12 5.86 4.12
N PHE A 78 2.26 6.24 2.86
CA PHE A 78 2.37 5.32 1.74
C PHE A 78 3.82 5.10 1.28
N ALA A 79 4.79 5.82 1.87
CA ALA A 79 6.19 5.72 1.46
C ALA A 79 6.78 4.29 1.62
N ALA A 80 6.30 3.51 2.58
CA ALA A 80 6.75 2.13 2.75
C ALA A 80 6.01 1.12 1.84
N TRP A 81 5.08 1.58 1.00
CA TRP A 81 4.32 0.71 0.11
C TRP A 81 5.07 0.59 -1.20
N ILE A 82 5.76 -0.54 -1.33
CA ILE A 82 6.52 -0.90 -2.52
C ILE A 82 6.22 -2.36 -2.87
N PRO A 83 6.26 -2.75 -4.16
CA PRO A 83 6.26 -4.14 -4.56
C PRO A 83 7.52 -4.85 -4.06
N GLU A 84 7.48 -6.18 -4.08
CA GLU A 84 8.63 -7.03 -3.79
C GLU A 84 9.79 -6.77 -4.77
N GLU A 85 11.02 -7.01 -4.31
CA GLU A 85 12.23 -6.67 -5.06
C GLU A 85 12.31 -7.36 -6.43
N GLU A 86 11.77 -8.57 -6.56
CA GLU A 86 11.74 -9.31 -7.83
C GLU A 86 10.84 -8.63 -8.87
N ASP A 87 9.61 -8.26 -8.47
CA ASP A 87 8.66 -7.56 -9.33
C ASP A 87 9.17 -6.16 -9.71
N LEU A 88 9.80 -5.47 -8.75
CA LEU A 88 10.45 -4.17 -9.00
C LEU A 88 11.62 -4.28 -9.96
N ARG A 89 12.45 -5.31 -9.83
CA ARG A 89 13.59 -5.53 -10.72
C ARG A 89 13.13 -5.83 -12.13
N ALA A 90 12.10 -6.67 -12.29
CA ALA A 90 11.50 -6.98 -13.58
C ALA A 90 10.95 -5.71 -14.25
N PHE A 91 10.26 -4.86 -13.48
CA PHE A 91 9.75 -3.59 -13.99
C PHE A 91 10.89 -2.61 -14.37
N ALA A 92 11.92 -2.47 -13.53
CA ALA A 92 13.08 -1.62 -13.81
C ALA A 92 13.79 -2.02 -15.12
N LEU A 93 14.01 -3.32 -15.32
CA LEU A 93 14.59 -3.85 -16.56
C LEU A 93 13.74 -3.47 -17.77
N LYS A 94 12.40 -3.51 -17.64
CA LYS A 94 11.50 -3.13 -18.73
C LYS A 94 11.62 -1.66 -19.10
N LEU A 95 11.81 -0.78 -18.11
CA LEU A 95 12.03 0.64 -18.37
C LEU A 95 13.38 0.91 -19.02
N ASP A 96 14.43 0.18 -18.62
CA ASP A 96 15.75 0.28 -19.26
C ASP A 96 15.67 -0.12 -20.74
N GLU A 97 14.97 -1.20 -21.08
CA GLU A 97 14.68 -1.60 -22.47
C GLU A 97 13.99 -0.48 -23.28
N ILE A 98 13.00 0.17 -22.68
CA ILE A 98 12.27 1.29 -23.31
C ILE A 98 13.21 2.48 -23.53
N ALA A 99 14.06 2.78 -22.55
CA ALA A 99 14.98 3.91 -22.59
C ALA A 99 16.07 3.74 -23.67
N VAL A 100 16.61 2.53 -23.83
CA VAL A 100 17.66 2.21 -24.82
C VAL A 100 17.12 1.82 -26.20
N SER A 101 15.79 1.72 -26.35
CA SER A 101 15.16 1.35 -27.61
C SER A 101 15.60 2.26 -28.75
N ARG A 102 16.23 1.66 -29.78
CA ARG A 102 16.73 2.35 -30.98
C ARG A 102 15.64 2.67 -32.00
N LEU A 103 14.39 2.26 -31.75
CA LEU A 103 13.26 2.79 -32.51
C LEU A 103 13.22 4.31 -32.26
N TYR A 104 13.02 5.09 -33.32
CA TYR A 104 12.86 6.55 -33.26
C TYR A 104 11.56 6.91 -32.50
N LEU A 105 11.51 6.61 -31.20
CA LEU A 105 10.42 7.01 -30.34
C LEU A 105 10.67 8.44 -29.90
N ASP A 106 9.70 9.31 -30.14
CA ASP A 106 9.68 10.64 -29.53
C ASP A 106 9.42 10.55 -28.01
N ASP A 107 9.62 11.66 -27.30
CA ASP A 107 9.46 11.71 -25.84
C ASP A 107 8.02 11.45 -25.37
N GLY A 108 7.01 11.70 -26.22
CA GLY A 108 5.62 11.35 -25.96
C GLY A 108 5.41 9.84 -26.00
N GLN A 109 5.91 9.19 -27.05
CA GLN A 109 5.82 7.74 -27.24
C GLN A 109 6.58 6.98 -26.14
N LYS A 110 7.75 7.47 -25.72
CA LYS A 110 8.50 6.89 -24.60
C LYS A 110 7.70 6.96 -23.30
N ARG A 111 7.10 8.11 -22.98
CA ARG A 111 6.25 8.25 -21.78
C ARG A 111 5.07 7.29 -21.82
N GLN A 112 4.38 7.19 -22.96
CA GLN A 112 3.28 6.24 -23.12
C GLN A 112 3.72 4.79 -22.92
N ALA A 113 4.89 4.41 -23.45
CA ALA A 113 5.47 3.08 -23.25
C ALA A 113 5.80 2.80 -21.77
N MET A 114 6.33 3.79 -21.04
CA MET A 114 6.59 3.66 -19.59
C MET A 114 5.29 3.49 -18.81
N TYR A 115 4.23 4.24 -19.16
CA TYR A 115 2.91 4.09 -18.55
C TYR A 115 2.33 2.69 -18.79
N ALA A 116 2.41 2.19 -20.02
CA ALA A 116 1.95 0.84 -20.36
C ALA A 116 2.73 -0.23 -19.60
N ALA A 117 4.06 -0.11 -19.50
CA ALA A 117 4.87 -1.03 -18.72
C ALA A 117 4.47 -1.07 -17.24
N ALA A 118 4.08 0.06 -16.65
CA ALA A 118 3.61 0.12 -15.27
C ALA A 118 2.22 -0.53 -15.12
N GLU A 119 1.35 -0.44 -16.12
CA GLU A 119 0.07 -1.17 -16.14
C GLU A 119 0.28 -2.68 -16.23
N ASP A 120 1.19 -3.14 -17.10
CA ASP A 120 1.50 -4.56 -17.25
C ASP A 120 2.10 -5.16 -15.97
N ALA A 121 3.01 -4.42 -15.32
CA ALA A 121 3.58 -4.79 -14.04
C ALA A 121 2.50 -4.86 -12.95
N ALA A 122 1.62 -3.86 -12.87
CA ALA A 122 0.51 -3.85 -11.94
C ALA A 122 -0.48 -5.00 -12.19
N ALA A 123 -0.82 -5.30 -13.44
CA ALA A 123 -1.68 -6.42 -13.82
C ALA A 123 -1.13 -7.77 -13.37
N THR A 124 0.18 -7.97 -13.53
CA THR A 124 0.86 -9.20 -13.09
C THR A 124 0.93 -9.28 -11.57
N TYR A 125 1.26 -8.17 -10.91
CA TYR A 125 1.44 -8.09 -9.48
C TYR A 125 0.13 -8.23 -8.70
N PHE A 126 -0.94 -7.55 -9.11
CA PHE A 126 -2.20 -7.50 -8.38
C PHE A 126 -3.12 -8.68 -8.71
N THR A 127 -2.73 -9.87 -8.28
CA THR A 127 -3.59 -11.07 -8.28
C THR A 127 -4.87 -10.84 -7.45
N PRO A 128 -5.95 -11.61 -7.64
CA PRO A 128 -7.20 -11.44 -6.88
C PRO A 128 -6.98 -11.45 -5.35
N GLN A 129 -6.07 -12.29 -4.87
CA GLN A 129 -5.71 -12.37 -3.46
C GLN A 129 -4.98 -11.11 -2.98
N ARG A 130 -4.00 -10.61 -3.76
CA ARG A 130 -3.28 -9.38 -3.44
C ARG A 130 -4.21 -8.16 -3.49
N ARG A 131 -5.13 -8.09 -4.45
CA ARG A 131 -6.15 -7.02 -4.52
C ARG A 131 -7.01 -6.98 -3.26
N THR A 132 -7.47 -8.14 -2.80
CA THR A 132 -8.24 -8.25 -1.54
C THR A 132 -7.42 -7.79 -0.33
N ARG A 133 -6.15 -8.18 -0.25
CA ARG A 133 -5.26 -7.78 0.86
C ARG A 133 -4.99 -6.27 0.87
N TYR A 134 -4.65 -5.70 -0.28
CA TYR A 134 -4.42 -4.27 -0.41
C TYR A 134 -5.69 -3.45 -0.18
N ALA A 135 -6.85 -3.94 -0.61
CA ALA A 135 -8.14 -3.32 -0.32
C ALA A 135 -8.36 -3.20 1.19
N ARG A 136 -8.18 -4.29 1.95
CA ARG A 136 -8.28 -4.25 3.41
C ARG A 136 -7.29 -3.24 4.01
N ARG A 137 -6.03 -3.24 3.57
CA ARG A 137 -5.01 -2.32 4.07
C ARG A 137 -5.36 -0.85 3.76
N LEU A 138 -5.90 -0.57 2.57
CA LEU A 138 -6.36 0.77 2.17
C LEU A 138 -7.56 1.24 2.99
N SER A 139 -8.49 0.34 3.31
CA SER A 139 -9.58 0.62 4.25
C SER A 139 -9.03 1.05 5.61
N GLU A 140 -8.06 0.32 6.17
CA GLU A 140 -7.42 0.74 7.43
C GLU A 140 -6.70 2.10 7.30
N MET A 141 -6.01 2.35 6.18
CA MET A 141 -5.38 3.66 5.95
C MET A 141 -6.39 4.80 5.81
N ALA A 142 -7.57 4.55 5.24
CA ALA A 142 -8.63 5.54 5.18
C ALA A 142 -9.05 5.97 6.60
N HIS A 143 -9.16 5.02 7.54
CA HIS A 143 -9.42 5.33 8.95
C HIS A 143 -8.28 6.14 9.58
N VAL A 144 -7.02 5.76 9.35
CA VAL A 144 -5.86 6.53 9.86
C VAL A 144 -5.86 7.97 9.33
N LEU A 145 -6.01 8.14 8.00
CA LEU A 145 -6.08 9.46 7.36
C LEU A 145 -7.24 10.30 7.91
N ARG A 146 -8.41 9.69 8.12
CA ARG A 146 -9.55 10.35 8.78
C ARG A 146 -9.19 10.83 10.18
N SER A 147 -8.52 9.99 10.99
CA SER A 147 -8.13 10.34 12.35
C SER A 147 -7.14 11.52 12.40
N GLU A 148 -6.32 11.68 11.35
CA GLU A 148 -5.43 12.83 11.15
C GLU A 148 -6.14 14.05 10.54
N ARG A 149 -7.47 14.01 10.37
CA ARG A 149 -8.30 15.05 9.72
C ARG A 149 -8.01 15.28 8.23
N ARG A 150 -7.50 14.26 7.54
CA ARG A 150 -7.10 14.31 6.12
C ARG A 150 -8.17 13.71 5.24
N MET A 151 -9.36 14.31 5.29
CA MET A 151 -10.59 13.68 4.79
C MET A 151 -10.57 13.37 3.29
N GLU A 152 -10.01 14.26 2.46
CA GLU A 152 -9.96 14.01 1.01
C GLU A 152 -9.16 12.75 0.66
N LEU A 153 -7.97 12.60 1.26
CA LEU A 153 -7.16 11.39 1.08
C LEU A 153 -7.82 10.16 1.70
N ALA A 154 -8.51 10.31 2.83
CA ALA A 154 -9.27 9.23 3.45
C ALA A 154 -10.36 8.71 2.49
N ARG A 155 -11.10 9.60 1.83
CA ARG A 155 -12.10 9.23 0.82
C ARG A 155 -11.47 8.55 -0.39
N VAL A 156 -10.34 9.06 -0.89
CA VAL A 156 -9.60 8.42 -1.99
C VAL A 156 -9.15 7.00 -1.60
N ALA A 157 -8.55 6.82 -0.42
CA ALA A 157 -8.13 5.52 0.07
C ALA A 157 -9.31 4.53 0.20
N LEU A 158 -10.45 4.99 0.74
CA LEU A 158 -11.67 4.19 0.84
C LEU A 158 -12.23 3.82 -0.54
N ALA A 159 -12.30 4.78 -1.47
CA ALA A 159 -12.79 4.54 -2.83
C ALA A 159 -11.92 3.51 -3.56
N VAL A 160 -10.59 3.63 -3.47
CA VAL A 160 -9.68 2.63 -4.04
C VAL A 160 -9.89 1.28 -3.35
N SER A 161 -10.07 1.23 -2.02
CA SER A 161 -10.28 -0.02 -1.31
C SER A 161 -11.52 -0.80 -1.78
N ARG A 162 -12.58 -0.11 -2.20
CA ARG A 162 -13.82 -0.73 -2.70
C ARG A 162 -13.73 -1.21 -4.14
N VAL A 163 -13.01 -0.46 -5.00
CA VAL A 163 -12.84 -0.80 -6.42
C VAL A 163 -11.76 -1.86 -6.64
N LEU A 164 -10.68 -1.85 -5.84
CA LEU A 164 -9.51 -2.70 -6.06
C LEU A 164 -9.80 -4.21 -6.11
N PRO A 165 -10.73 -4.79 -5.32
CA PRO A 165 -11.05 -6.21 -5.40
C PRO A 165 -11.63 -6.65 -6.76
N GLY A 166 -12.28 -5.74 -7.48
CA GLY A 166 -12.91 -6.02 -8.78
C GLY A 166 -11.93 -6.49 -9.85
N ASP A 167 -12.46 -7.01 -10.96
CA ASP A 167 -11.66 -7.61 -12.03
C ASP A 167 -10.72 -6.60 -12.71
N ASP A 168 -11.16 -5.35 -12.85
CA ASP A 168 -10.35 -4.25 -13.38
C ASP A 168 -9.49 -3.55 -12.32
N GLY A 169 -9.49 -4.02 -11.08
CA GLY A 169 -8.78 -3.35 -9.97
C GLY A 169 -7.28 -3.19 -10.23
N ALA A 170 -6.66 -4.12 -10.97
CA ALA A 170 -5.24 -4.02 -11.31
C ALA A 170 -4.90 -2.90 -12.31
N ARG A 171 -5.91 -2.37 -13.04
CA ARG A 171 -5.78 -1.22 -13.95
C ARG A 171 -6.05 0.12 -13.26
N ASN A 172 -6.36 0.11 -11.97
CA ASN A 172 -6.59 1.33 -11.20
C ASN A 172 -5.30 2.17 -11.07
N ALA A 173 -5.44 3.50 -11.02
CA ALA A 173 -4.32 4.43 -10.87
C ALA A 173 -3.44 4.16 -9.65
N PHE A 174 -4.01 3.65 -8.54
CA PHE A 174 -3.26 3.22 -7.37
C PHE A 174 -2.33 2.03 -7.65
N ALA A 175 -2.80 1.02 -8.39
CA ALA A 175 -2.04 -0.18 -8.67
C ALA A 175 -0.81 0.14 -9.54
N ARG A 176 -1.01 0.94 -10.59
CA ARG A 176 0.07 1.49 -11.43
C ARG A 176 1.00 2.41 -10.65
N GLY A 177 0.44 3.27 -9.80
CA GLY A 177 1.19 4.22 -8.98
C GLY A 177 2.19 3.56 -8.04
N LEU A 178 1.92 2.32 -7.58
CA LEU A 178 2.81 1.56 -6.71
C LEU A 178 4.22 1.39 -7.32
N PHE A 179 4.25 1.08 -8.62
CA PHE A 179 5.49 0.84 -9.37
C PHE A 179 6.22 2.14 -9.69
N VAL A 180 5.49 3.17 -10.12
CA VAL A 180 6.06 4.50 -10.41
C VAL A 180 6.70 5.07 -9.13
N HIS A 181 5.97 5.06 -8.02
CA HIS A 181 6.43 5.56 -6.74
C HIS A 181 7.68 4.84 -6.21
N ALA A 182 7.69 3.51 -6.29
CA ALA A 182 8.81 2.71 -5.80
C ALA A 182 10.11 3.01 -6.56
N LEU A 183 10.04 3.25 -7.87
CA LEU A 183 11.21 3.65 -8.66
C LEU A 183 11.67 5.06 -8.34
N GLU A 184 10.76 6.02 -8.21
CA GLU A 184 11.10 7.39 -7.81
C GLU A 184 11.87 7.39 -6.48
N GLN A 185 11.43 6.59 -5.51
CA GLN A 185 12.16 6.42 -4.26
C GLN A 185 13.54 5.78 -4.44
N ARG A 186 13.65 4.73 -5.27
CA ARG A 186 14.93 4.06 -5.54
C ARG A 186 15.93 5.03 -6.18
N PHE A 187 15.48 5.84 -7.14
CA PHE A 187 16.31 6.88 -7.76
C PHE A 187 16.68 7.99 -6.79
N ALA A 188 15.77 8.41 -5.91
CA ALA A 188 16.06 9.37 -4.86
C ALA A 188 17.15 8.86 -3.90
N ARG A 189 17.02 7.62 -3.41
CA ARG A 189 18.03 6.97 -2.53
C ARG A 189 19.38 6.75 -3.23
N GLY A 190 19.37 6.38 -4.51
CA GLY A 190 20.61 6.20 -5.29
C GLY A 190 21.38 7.49 -5.54
N ARG A 191 20.75 8.66 -5.37
CA ARG A 191 21.39 9.99 -5.43
C ARG A 191 21.91 10.47 -4.07
N GLU A 192 21.50 9.82 -2.98
CA GLU A 192 21.90 10.19 -1.63
C GLU A 192 23.26 9.54 -1.32
N ALA A 193 24.29 10.36 -1.05
CA ALA A 193 25.62 9.84 -0.72
C ALA A 193 25.55 9.00 0.57
N PRO A 194 26.28 7.88 0.66
CA PRO A 194 26.29 7.08 1.88
C PRO A 194 26.72 7.94 3.07
N PRO A 195 26.07 7.82 4.23
CA PRO A 195 26.45 8.59 5.41
C PRO A 195 27.91 8.30 5.75
N PRO A 196 28.71 9.32 6.12
CA PRO A 196 30.11 9.09 6.47
C PRO A 196 30.18 8.09 7.62
N ALA A 197 30.97 7.04 7.44
CA ALA A 197 31.17 6.02 8.46
C ALA A 197 31.64 6.71 9.76
N SER A 198 30.81 6.67 10.80
CA SER A 198 31.16 7.19 12.11
C SER A 198 32.30 6.34 12.68
N SER A 199 33.54 6.79 12.48
CA SER A 199 34.72 6.22 13.10
C SER A 199 34.66 6.51 14.60
N ALA A 200 34.12 5.57 15.36
CA ALA A 200 34.23 5.56 16.82
C ALA A 200 35.67 5.19 17.20
N LEU A 201 36.58 6.17 17.20
CA LEU A 201 37.85 6.07 17.90
C LEU A 201 37.57 6.10 19.41
N VAL A 202 37.46 4.92 19.99
CA VAL A 202 37.51 4.69 21.44
C VAL A 202 38.88 5.16 21.96
N ARG A 203 38.90 6.13 22.87
CA ARG A 203 40.04 6.36 23.77
C ARG A 203 39.75 5.66 25.10
N PRO A 204 40.58 4.70 25.56
CA PRO A 204 40.50 4.21 26.92
C PRO A 204 41.18 5.20 27.90
N PRO A 205 40.84 5.09 29.20
CA PRO A 205 41.35 5.96 30.27
C PRO A 205 42.84 5.76 30.57
#